data_AF-A0A7X6ZWK1-F1
#
_entry.id   AF-A0A7X6ZWK1-F1
#
_cell.length_a   1.000
_cell.length_b   1.000
_cell.length_c   1.000
_cell.angle_alpha   90.00
_cell.angle_beta   90.00
_cell.angle_gamma   90.00
#
_symmetry.space_group_name_H-M   'P 1'
#
loop_
_entity.id
_entity.type
_entity.pdbx_description
1 polymer ?
#
loop_
_entity_poly.entity_id
_entity_poly.type
_entity_poly.pdbx_seq_one_letter_code
_entity_poly.pdbx_strand_id
1 'polypeptide(L)' 'IGLIEGTEVECLQKSPAGDPVAYLIRGAVIALRSEDSSNVIIY' A
#
# COMPACT_ATOMS: atom_id res chain seq x y z
N ILE A 1 2.04 7.82 -8.49
CA ILE A 1 1.62 7.99 -7.07
C ILE A 1 2.73 8.60 -6.21
N GLY A 2 4.01 8.56 -6.61
CA GLY A 2 5.08 9.16 -5.79
C GLY A 2 5.48 8.28 -4.60
N LEU A 3 5.11 7.00 -4.64
CA LEU A 3 5.69 5.96 -3.79
C LEU A 3 7.10 5.66 -4.32
N ILE A 4 8.09 6.30 -3.71
CA ILE A 4 9.51 6.16 -4.02
C ILE A 4 10.25 5.59 -2.80
N GLU A 5 11.50 5.17 -2.98
CA GLU A 5 12.36 4.76 -1.87
C GLU A 5 12.40 5.81 -0.75
N GLY A 6 12.35 5.35 0.51
CA GLY A 6 12.27 6.20 1.69
C GLY A 6 10.88 6.79 1.98
N THR A 7 9.85 6.45 1.20
CA THR A 7 8.48 6.83 1.54
C THR A 7 7.96 5.95 2.67
N GLU A 8 7.52 6.57 3.76
CA GLU A 8 6.81 5.88 4.83
C GLU A 8 5.44 5.38 4.34
N VAL A 9 5.15 4.12 4.64
CA VAL A 9 3.93 3.43 4.26
C VAL A 9 3.37 2.72 5.49
N GLU A 10 2.12 2.98 5.81
CA GLU A 10 1.42 2.29 6.91
C GLU A 10 0.25 1.49 6.35
N CYS A 11 0.14 0.22 6.73
CA CYS A 11 -1.03 -0.59 6.39
C CYS A 11 -2.18 -0.26 7.33
N LEU A 12 -3.24 0.37 6.82
CA LEU A 12 -4.39 0.75 7.63
C LEU A 12 -5.43 -0.37 7.72
N GLN A 13 -5.73 -1.02 6.59
CA GLN A 13 -6.80 -2.01 6.53
C GLN A 13 -6.57 -3.00 5.40
N LYS A 14 -6.82 -4.28 5.67
CA LYS A 14 -6.97 -5.30 4.62
C LYS A 14 -8.45 -5.54 4.34
N SER A 15 -8.79 -5.68 3.07
CA SER A 15 -10.10 -6.22 2.67
C SER A 15 -10.36 -7.56 3.38
N PRO A 16 -11.61 -7.89 3.74
CA PRO A 16 -11.94 -9.21 4.30
C PRO A 16 -11.53 -10.37 3.39
N ALA A 17 -11.50 -10.16 2.08
CA ALA A 17 -11.06 -11.13 1.09
C ALA A 17 -9.52 -11.15 0.89
N GLY A 18 -8.78 -10.31 1.61
CA GLY A 18 -7.33 -10.15 1.51
C GLY A 18 -6.86 -9.12 0.47
N ASP A 19 -7.70 -8.77 -0.50
CA ASP A 19 -7.40 -7.80 -1.57
C ASP A 19 -8.59 -6.87 -1.85
N PRO A 20 -8.37 -5.56 -2.11
CA PRO A 20 -7.11 -4.82 -1.97
C PRO A 20 -6.75 -4.50 -0.51
N VAL A 21 -5.54 -3.97 -0.30
CA VAL A 21 -5.07 -3.47 0.99
C VAL A 21 -4.97 -1.94 0.95
N ALA A 22 -5.49 -1.27 1.98
CA ALA A 22 -5.45 0.17 2.14
C ALA A 22 -4.20 0.60 2.91
N TYR A 23 -3.43 1.50 2.31
CA TYR A 23 -2.19 2.05 2.86
C TYR A 23 -2.29 3.56 3.03
N LEU A 24 -1.75 4.08 4.14
CA LEU A 24 -1.47 5.50 4.29
C LEU A 24 -0.11 5.79 3.65
N ILE A 25 -0.11 6.62 2.61
CA ILE A 25 1.09 7.02 1.88
C ILE A 25 1.05 8.55 1.76
N ARG A 26 1.98 9.24 2.44
CA ARG A 26 2.09 10.71 2.42
C ARG A 26 0.77 11.44 2.73
N GLY A 27 0.02 10.96 3.72
CA GLY A 27 -1.24 11.58 4.16
C GLY A 27 -2.46 11.26 3.28
N ALA A 28 -2.30 10.45 2.24
CA ALA A 28 -3.39 9.93 1.42
C ALA A 28 -3.60 8.44 1.69
N VAL A 29 -4.86 7.99 1.72
CA VAL A 29 -5.20 6.57 1.80
C VAL A 29 -5.32 6.01 0.39
N ILE A 30 -4.53 4.98 0.09
CA ILE A 30 -4.43 4.36 -1.23
C ILE A 30 -4.72 2.87 -1.10
N ALA A 31 -5.73 2.38 -1.80
CA ALA A 31 -6.00 0.95 -1.91
C ALA A 31 -5.17 0.35 -3.05
N LEU A 32 -4.25 -0.57 -2.73
CA LEU A 32 -3.42 -1.28 -3.70
C LEU A 32 -3.90 -2.72 -3.84
N ARG A 33 -4.05 -3.17 -5.08
CA ARG A 33 -4.26 -4.59 -5.37
C ARG A 33 -2.95 -5.35 -5.24
N SER A 34 -3.08 -6.65 -5.03
CA SER A 34 -1.98 -7.58 -4.87
C SER A 34 -1.14 -7.68 -6.15
N GLU A 35 -1.78 -7.61 -7.33
CA GLU A 35 -1.08 -7.61 -8.61
C GLU A 35 -0.18 -6.37 -8.79
N ASP A 36 -0.64 -5.19 -8.35
CA ASP A 36 0.10 -3.93 -8.45
C ASP A 36 1.21 -3.81 -7.40
N SER A 37 0.94 -4.29 -6.17
CA SER A 37 1.89 -4.21 -5.04
C SER A 37 2.90 -5.35 -5.00
N SER A 38 2.74 -6.39 -5.81
CA SER A 38 3.62 -7.56 -5.86
C SER A 38 5.10 -7.25 -6.11
N ASN A 39 5.39 -6.11 -6.75
CA ASN A 39 6.75 -5.65 -7.05
C ASN A 39 7.30 -4.61 -6.06
N VAL A 40 6.55 -4.31 -4.99
CA VAL A 40 6.94 -3.35 -3.96
C VAL A 40 7.34 -4.12 -2.71
N ILE A 41 8.62 -4.06 -2.36
CA ILE A 41 9.18 -4.70 -1.17
C ILE A 41 9.32 -3.63 -0.08
N ILE A 42 8.85 -3.97 1.12
CA ILE A 42 8.94 -3.14 2.33
C ILE A 42 9.73 -3.96 3.37
N TYR A 43 10.66 -3.32 4.09
CA TYR A 43 11.55 -3.94 5.08
C TYR A 43 11.18 -3.55 6.50
#